data_AF-A0A7Y9MQH1-F1
#
_entry.id   AF-A0A7Y9MQH1-F1
#
_cell.length_a   1.000
_cell.length_b   1.000
_cell.length_c   1.000
_cell.angle_alpha   90.00
_cell.angle_beta   90.00
_cell.angle_gamma   90.00
#
_symmetry.space_group_name_H-M   'P 1'
#
loop_
_entity.id
_entity.type
_entity.pdbx_description
1 polymer ?
#
loop_
_entity_poly.entity_id
_entity_poly.type
_entity_poly.pdbx_seq_one_letter_code
_entity_poly.pdbx_strand_id
1 'polypeptide(L)'
;MHSSWMAPAGASGAQDSQADVAGASGVRYACYDYRHIRYTQLNTSMHSNLVGAVMVEPDAQLKKFQKELSAGTVSLALLAVLAEAQEPLYGYLIAKRLEKVGEGVLSGKQSALYPVLRNLEAGGLLSSHVEPSVAGPPRRYYRITQTGRATLQQWAAAWRATRDSVDSVLKGISE
;
A
#
# COMPACT_ATOMS: atom_id res chain seq x y z
N MET A 1 11.83 65.77 -13.75
CA MET A 1 12.47 66.07 -15.05
C MET A 1 13.55 65.01 -15.23
N HIS A 2 13.25 63.96 -16.01
CA HIS A 2 13.79 63.72 -17.36
C HIS A 2 15.31 63.49 -17.30
N SER A 3 15.89 62.36 -17.73
CA SER A 3 15.72 61.62 -18.99
C SER A 3 16.42 60.25 -18.82
N SER A 4 15.88 59.10 -19.22
CA SER A 4 15.73 58.58 -20.59
C SER A 4 17.04 58.11 -21.25
N TRP A 5 17.14 56.79 -21.42
CA TRP A 5 17.58 56.00 -22.59
C TRP A 5 18.82 56.42 -23.40
N MET A 6 19.68 55.44 -23.70
CA MET A 6 20.23 55.24 -25.05
C MET A 6 20.77 53.81 -25.24
N ALA A 7 20.21 53.13 -26.24
CA ALA A 7 20.82 52.02 -26.98
C ALA A 7 21.37 52.54 -28.32
N PRO A 8 22.26 51.79 -28.98
CA PRO A 8 22.07 51.40 -30.39
C PRO A 8 22.47 49.91 -30.60
N ALA A 9 21.87 49.06 -31.45
CA ALA A 9 21.40 49.09 -32.85
C ALA A 9 22.48 48.68 -33.91
N GLY A 10 22.19 47.56 -34.60
CA GLY A 10 22.75 47.13 -35.91
C GLY A 10 23.94 46.13 -35.85
N ALA A 11 24.11 45.13 -36.72
CA ALA A 11 23.33 44.62 -37.85
C ALA A 11 23.92 43.27 -38.34
N SER A 12 23.03 42.37 -38.77
CA SER A 12 23.07 41.50 -39.99
C SER A 12 24.30 40.64 -40.36
N GLY A 13 24.05 39.35 -40.60
CA GLY A 13 24.92 38.43 -41.34
C GLY A 13 24.39 36.98 -41.29
N ALA A 14 23.70 36.54 -42.34
CA ALA A 14 23.24 35.17 -42.54
C ALA A 14 24.23 34.39 -43.43
N GLN A 15 24.57 33.15 -43.07
CA GLN A 15 24.44 31.93 -43.89
C GLN A 15 25.26 30.74 -43.32
N ASP A 16 24.54 29.63 -43.16
CA ASP A 16 24.90 28.21 -43.24
C ASP A 16 26.30 27.70 -42.85
N SER A 17 26.32 26.85 -41.82
CA SER A 17 26.81 25.47 -41.99
C SER A 17 26.38 24.57 -40.84
N GLN A 18 25.94 23.39 -41.27
CA GLN A 18 25.39 22.30 -40.50
C GLN A 18 26.50 21.49 -39.81
N ALA A 19 26.38 21.28 -38.50
CA ALA A 19 27.01 20.15 -37.81
C ALA A 19 26.31 19.91 -36.47
N ASP A 20 25.67 18.74 -36.38
CA ASP A 20 25.37 18.02 -35.15
C ASP A 20 26.54 18.05 -34.15
N VAL A 21 26.25 18.17 -32.86
CA VAL A 21 26.49 17.10 -31.85
C VAL A 21 25.85 17.54 -30.52
N ALA A 22 25.10 16.58 -29.95
CA ALA A 22 24.34 16.64 -28.72
C ALA A 22 25.17 16.81 -27.43
N GLY A 23 24.53 17.33 -26.37
CA GLY A 23 25.04 17.20 -25.00
C GLY A 23 24.52 18.20 -23.97
N ALA A 24 23.23 18.54 -23.95
CA ALA A 24 22.66 19.46 -22.97
C ALA A 24 22.14 18.73 -21.71
N SER A 25 22.83 19.00 -20.60
CA SER A 25 22.39 18.90 -19.22
C SER A 25 21.03 19.57 -18.96
N GLY A 26 20.15 18.92 -18.18
CA GLY A 26 18.96 19.56 -17.63
C GLY A 26 17.84 18.58 -17.24
N VAL A 27 17.99 17.89 -16.10
CA VAL A 27 16.90 17.05 -15.55
C VAL A 27 15.91 17.95 -14.81
N ARG A 28 14.78 18.26 -15.47
CA ARG A 28 13.58 18.82 -14.84
C ARG A 28 12.70 17.67 -14.36
N TYR A 29 12.31 17.72 -13.09
CA TYR A 29 11.32 16.80 -12.50
C TYR A 29 9.95 17.01 -13.15
N ALA A 30 9.41 15.96 -13.79
CA ALA A 30 8.06 15.96 -14.33
C ALA A 30 7.05 15.52 -13.26
N CYS A 31 6.06 16.40 -13.03
CA CYS A 31 4.86 16.16 -12.23
C CYS A 31 3.96 15.15 -12.97
N TYR A 32 3.50 14.08 -12.30
CA TYR A 32 2.58 13.11 -12.87
C TYR A 32 1.15 13.69 -12.90
N ASP A 33 0.65 13.97 -14.10
CA ASP A 33 -0.74 14.30 -14.41
C ASP A 33 -1.57 13.01 -14.51
N TYR A 34 -2.55 12.85 -13.62
CA TYR A 34 -3.50 11.74 -13.60
C TYR A 34 -4.77 12.17 -14.33
N ARG A 35 -4.83 11.99 -15.66
CA ARG A 35 -6.09 12.12 -16.43
C ARG A 35 -6.22 11.05 -17.51
N HIS A 36 -7.29 10.27 -17.34
CA HIS A 36 -8.12 9.58 -18.34
C HIS A 36 -7.47 8.50 -19.24
N ILE A 37 -7.68 7.24 -18.87
CA ILE A 37 -7.71 6.13 -19.81
C ILE A 37 -9.12 6.09 -20.42
N ARG A 38 -9.23 6.42 -21.71
CA ARG A 38 -10.40 6.11 -22.52
C ARG A 38 -10.36 4.63 -22.87
N TYR A 39 -11.41 3.89 -22.53
CA TYR A 39 -11.71 2.62 -23.17
C TYR A 39 -12.81 2.86 -24.20
N THR A 40 -12.47 2.76 -25.48
CA THR A 40 -13.47 2.67 -26.54
C THR A 40 -13.11 1.54 -27.50
N GLN A 41 -13.90 0.47 -27.36
CA GLN A 41 -14.51 -0.36 -28.42
C GLN A 41 -13.59 -1.05 -29.42
N LEU A 42 -13.74 -2.38 -29.50
CA LEU A 42 -14.17 -3.07 -30.72
C LEU A 42 -14.68 -4.47 -30.30
N ASN A 43 -16.01 -4.66 -30.23
CA ASN A 43 -16.58 -5.99 -30.40
C ASN A 43 -17.76 -5.91 -31.38
N THR A 44 -17.51 -6.39 -32.60
CA THR A 44 -18.46 -6.38 -33.71
C THR A 44 -19.12 -7.75 -33.82
N SER A 45 -20.45 -7.75 -33.63
CA SER A 45 -21.44 -8.63 -34.26
C SER A 45 -21.41 -10.16 -34.00
N MET A 46 -22.45 -10.58 -33.25
CA MET A 46 -23.31 -11.76 -33.43
C MET A 46 -22.70 -13.12 -33.81
N HIS A 47 -22.85 -14.12 -32.93
CA HIS A 47 -23.68 -15.31 -33.19
C HIS A 47 -24.18 -15.92 -31.86
N SER A 48 -25.52 -15.99 -31.79
CA SER A 48 -26.42 -16.91 -31.07
C SER A 48 -25.92 -17.96 -30.04
N ASN A 49 -26.76 -18.09 -29.00
CA ASN A 49 -27.12 -19.27 -28.20
C ASN A 49 -26.51 -19.45 -26.79
N LEU A 50 -27.38 -19.19 -25.80
CA LEU A 50 -27.72 -20.09 -24.69
C LEU A 50 -26.54 -20.81 -23.99
N VAL A 51 -25.96 -20.17 -22.99
CA VAL A 51 -25.80 -20.78 -21.66
C VAL A 51 -26.16 -19.74 -20.62
N GLY A 52 -27.25 -20.02 -19.91
CA GLY A 52 -27.57 -19.32 -18.68
C GLY A 52 -26.52 -19.63 -17.62
N ALA A 53 -25.96 -18.58 -17.03
CA ALA A 53 -25.49 -18.61 -15.67
C ALA A 53 -25.61 -17.16 -15.19
N VAL A 54 -26.70 -16.90 -14.46
CA VAL A 54 -26.68 -15.84 -13.46
C VAL A 54 -25.47 -16.15 -12.59
N MET A 55 -24.38 -15.40 -12.77
CA MET A 55 -23.32 -15.29 -11.79
C MET A 55 -23.97 -14.65 -10.56
N VAL A 56 -24.64 -15.46 -9.75
CA VAL A 56 -24.96 -15.08 -8.37
C VAL A 56 -23.64 -14.67 -7.75
N GLU A 57 -23.64 -13.63 -6.92
CA GLU A 57 -22.48 -13.08 -6.21
C GLU A 57 -22.36 -13.71 -4.80
N PRO A 58 -22.04 -15.01 -4.60
CA PRO A 58 -21.77 -15.55 -3.27
C PRO A 58 -20.48 -14.95 -2.67
N ASP A 59 -19.63 -14.37 -3.52
CA ASP A 59 -18.36 -13.77 -3.11
C ASP A 59 -18.53 -12.45 -2.36
N ALA A 60 -19.60 -11.68 -2.58
CA ALA A 60 -19.75 -10.35 -2.02
C ALA A 60 -19.97 -10.39 -0.49
N GLN A 61 -20.85 -11.27 -0.02
CA GLN A 61 -21.11 -11.45 1.41
C GLN A 61 -19.90 -12.05 2.13
N LEU A 62 -19.24 -13.03 1.51
CA LEU A 62 -18.00 -13.62 2.03
C LEU A 62 -16.88 -12.57 2.16
N LYS A 63 -16.65 -11.76 1.13
CA LYS A 63 -15.66 -10.67 1.14
C LYS A 63 -15.97 -9.62 2.22
N LYS A 64 -17.26 -9.28 2.41
CA LYS A 64 -17.69 -8.35 3.46
C LYS A 64 -17.38 -8.92 4.85
N PHE A 65 -17.73 -10.17 5.10
CA PHE A 65 -17.46 -10.85 6.37
C PHE A 65 -15.95 -10.95 6.65
N GLN A 66 -15.15 -11.35 5.66
CA GLN A 66 -13.69 -11.39 5.77
C GLN A 66 -13.09 -10.00 6.09
N LYS A 67 -13.66 -8.93 5.52
CA LYS A 67 -13.22 -7.55 5.82
C LYS A 67 -13.51 -7.17 7.28
N GLU A 68 -14.67 -7.55 7.80
CA GLU A 68 -15.04 -7.28 9.20
C GLU A 68 -14.15 -8.07 10.17
N LEU A 69 -13.85 -9.34 9.87
CA LEU A 69 -12.92 -10.16 10.65
C LEU A 69 -11.47 -9.64 10.62
N SER A 70 -10.99 -9.21 9.44
CA SER A 70 -9.61 -8.71 9.29
C SER A 70 -9.38 -7.40 10.04
N ALA A 71 -10.38 -6.53 10.16
CA ALA A 71 -10.24 -5.24 10.84
C ALA A 71 -9.72 -5.36 12.29
N GLY A 72 -10.11 -6.41 13.03
CA GLY A 72 -9.63 -6.66 14.39
C GLY A 72 -8.36 -7.53 14.45
N THR A 73 -8.24 -8.52 13.57
CA THR A 73 -7.18 -9.54 13.64
C THR A 73 -5.84 -9.08 13.05
N VAL A 74 -5.85 -8.09 12.15
CA VAL A 74 -4.61 -7.56 11.53
C VAL A 74 -3.67 -6.96 12.57
N SER A 75 -4.17 -6.21 13.53
CA SER A 75 -3.35 -5.61 14.59
C SER A 75 -2.65 -6.68 15.45
N LEU A 76 -3.39 -7.75 15.79
CA LEU A 76 -2.86 -8.90 16.52
C LEU A 76 -1.77 -9.61 15.71
N ALA A 77 -2.05 -9.93 14.44
CA ALA A 77 -1.09 -10.59 13.56
C ALA A 77 0.18 -9.76 13.37
N LEU A 78 0.05 -8.43 13.23
CA LEU A 78 1.19 -7.53 13.08
C LEU A 78 2.08 -7.54 14.33
N LEU A 79 1.48 -7.44 15.53
CA LEU A 79 2.24 -7.54 16.78
C LEU A 79 2.95 -8.89 16.90
N ALA A 80 2.30 -9.99 16.51
CA ALA A 80 2.92 -11.31 16.52
C ALA A 80 4.15 -11.38 15.60
N VAL A 81 4.04 -10.89 14.36
CA VAL A 81 5.16 -10.84 13.40
C VAL A 81 6.33 -10.01 13.93
N LEU A 82 6.06 -8.87 14.56
CA LEU A 82 7.11 -8.04 15.16
C LEU A 82 7.68 -8.63 16.46
N ALA A 83 6.90 -9.45 17.18
CA ALA A 83 7.36 -10.12 18.39
C ALA A 83 8.35 -11.25 18.09
N GLU A 84 8.17 -11.95 16.96
CA GLU A 84 9.07 -13.00 16.45
C GLU A 84 10.33 -12.43 15.76
N ALA A 85 10.30 -11.17 15.34
CA ALA A 85 11.44 -10.53 14.72
C ALA A 85 12.58 -10.29 15.73
N GLN A 86 13.78 -10.75 15.38
CA GLN A 86 15.00 -10.49 16.15
C GLN A 86 15.44 -9.02 16.00
N GLU A 87 15.31 -8.48 14.79
CA GLU A 87 15.68 -7.12 14.42
C GLU A 87 14.45 -6.28 14.01
N PRO A 88 14.53 -4.94 14.12
CA PRO A 88 13.48 -4.05 13.63
C PRO A 88 13.14 -4.29 12.16
N LEU A 89 11.86 -4.21 11.80
CA LEU A 89 11.40 -4.44 10.43
C LEU A 89 10.82 -3.17 9.83
N TYR A 90 11.13 -2.92 8.56
CA TYR A 90 10.47 -1.87 7.79
C TYR A 90 9.18 -2.39 7.14
N GLY A 91 8.26 -1.47 6.83
CA GLY A 91 6.88 -1.80 6.45
C GLY A 91 6.73 -2.88 5.37
N TYR A 92 7.56 -2.87 4.33
CA TYR A 92 7.54 -3.89 3.28
C TYR A 92 7.89 -5.30 3.80
N LEU A 93 8.87 -5.45 4.68
CA LEU A 93 9.19 -6.76 5.26
C LEU A 93 8.07 -7.26 6.16
N ILE A 94 7.40 -6.37 6.89
CA ILE A 94 6.23 -6.71 7.71
C ILE A 94 5.10 -7.23 6.82
N ALA A 95 4.77 -6.52 5.73
CA ALA A 95 3.77 -6.96 4.75
C ALA A 95 4.13 -8.33 4.18
N LYS A 96 5.37 -8.51 3.73
CA LYS A 96 5.85 -9.78 3.15
C LYS A 96 5.79 -10.95 4.14
N ARG A 97 6.03 -10.71 5.44
CA ARG A 97 5.88 -11.74 6.48
C ARG A 97 4.41 -12.08 6.73
N LEU A 98 3.54 -11.08 6.80
CA LEU A 98 2.10 -11.29 6.99
C LEU A 98 1.46 -12.05 5.82
N GLU A 99 1.87 -11.77 4.59
CA GLU A 99 1.42 -12.52 3.39
C GLU A 99 1.79 -14.00 3.45
N LYS A 100 2.94 -14.36 4.03
CA LYS A 100 3.36 -15.77 4.18
C LYS A 100 2.59 -16.53 5.26
N VAL A 101 2.11 -15.83 6.29
CA VAL A 101 1.50 -16.43 7.48
C VAL A 101 -0.01 -16.58 7.32
N GLY A 102 -0.64 -15.91 6.35
CA GLY A 102 -2.07 -16.08 6.12
C GLY A 102 -2.54 -15.68 4.73
N GLU A 103 -3.07 -16.65 3.99
CA GLU A 103 -4.02 -16.41 2.90
C GLU A 103 -5.35 -15.92 3.50
N GLY A 104 -5.43 -14.65 3.90
CA GLY A 104 -6.70 -14.08 4.34
C GLY A 104 -6.61 -12.86 5.25
N VAL A 105 -5.66 -12.84 6.18
CA VAL A 105 -5.57 -11.75 7.18
C VAL A 105 -5.27 -10.41 6.52
N LEU A 106 -4.47 -10.42 5.45
CA LEU A 106 -4.16 -9.24 4.65
C LEU A 106 -4.53 -9.39 3.17
N SER A 107 -5.29 -10.43 2.78
CA SER A 107 -5.65 -10.68 1.38
C SER A 107 -6.27 -9.43 0.76
N GLY A 108 -5.46 -8.72 -0.01
CA GLY A 108 -5.85 -7.55 -0.80
C GLY A 108 -5.48 -6.16 -0.26
N LYS A 109 -4.89 -5.97 0.94
CA LYS A 109 -4.62 -4.59 1.42
C LYS A 109 -3.30 -4.38 2.19
N GLN A 110 -2.20 -4.32 1.44
CA GLN A 110 -1.00 -3.56 1.86
C GLN A 110 -1.35 -2.11 2.25
N SER A 111 -2.45 -1.55 1.72
CA SER A 111 -2.94 -0.21 2.04
C SER A 111 -3.39 -0.04 3.51
N ALA A 112 -3.79 -1.12 4.19
CA ALA A 112 -4.21 -1.06 5.60
C ALA A 112 -3.02 -1.16 6.58
N LEU A 113 -1.86 -1.62 6.12
CA LEU A 113 -0.69 -1.85 6.97
C LEU A 113 -0.25 -0.57 7.69
N TYR A 114 -0.04 0.52 6.95
CA TYR A 114 0.52 1.74 7.51
C TYR A 114 -0.40 2.46 8.51
N PRO A 115 -1.72 2.57 8.27
CA PRO A 115 -2.66 3.03 9.30
C PRO A 115 -2.59 2.20 10.59
N VAL A 116 -2.52 0.87 10.47
CA VAL A 116 -2.44 -0.01 11.66
C VAL A 116 -1.11 0.20 12.40
N LEU A 117 0.02 0.27 11.69
CA LEU A 117 1.32 0.57 12.29
C LEU A 117 1.31 1.89 13.07
N ARG A 118 0.73 2.95 12.49
CA ARG A 118 0.60 4.26 13.14
C ARG A 118 -0.26 4.19 14.39
N ASN A 119 -1.37 3.45 14.36
CA ASN A 119 -2.25 3.31 15.52
C ASN A 119 -1.56 2.53 16.65
N LEU A 120 -0.84 1.47 16.33
CA LEU A 120 -0.09 0.68 17.32
C LEU A 120 1.08 1.48 17.91
N GLU A 121 1.77 2.29 17.10
CA GLU A 121 2.80 3.22 17.57
C GLU A 121 2.22 4.32 18.47
N ALA A 122 1.10 4.94 18.06
CA ALA A 122 0.41 5.94 18.87
C ALA A 122 -0.08 5.38 20.22
N GLY A 123 -0.44 4.10 20.26
CA GLY A 123 -0.79 3.37 21.48
C GLY A 123 0.42 2.91 22.32
N GLY A 124 1.65 3.23 21.92
CA GLY A 124 2.87 2.83 22.63
C GLY A 124 3.21 1.34 22.54
N LEU A 125 2.52 0.59 21.68
CA LEU A 125 2.76 -0.84 21.48
C LEU A 125 3.96 -1.10 20.56
N LEU A 126 4.28 -0.11 19.71
CA LEU A 126 5.45 -0.11 18.84
C LEU A 126 6.29 1.14 19.08
N SER A 127 7.59 1.01 18.86
CA SER A 127 8.52 2.11 18.67
C SER A 127 8.99 2.13 17.22
N SER A 128 9.21 3.31 16.65
CA SER A 128 9.81 3.42 15.30
C SER A 128 10.99 4.37 15.25
N HIS A 129 11.86 4.13 14.27
CA HIS A 129 12.95 5.03 13.90
C HIS A 129 13.08 5.08 12.38
N VAL A 130 13.66 6.17 11.87
CA VAL A 130 13.86 6.37 10.43
C VAL A 130 15.35 6.24 10.13
N GLU A 131 15.67 5.39 9.15
CA GLU A 131 17.03 5.21 8.67
C GLU A 131 17.16 5.65 7.20
N PRO A 132 18.32 6.22 6.81
CA PRO A 132 18.64 6.46 5.41
C PRO A 132 18.62 5.14 4.62
N SER A 133 18.11 5.18 3.39
CA SER A 133 18.18 4.04 2.47
C SER A 133 19.36 4.24 1.52
N VAL A 134 20.09 3.17 1.21
CA VAL A 134 21.19 3.18 0.22
C VAL A 134 20.70 3.64 -1.16
N ALA A 135 19.45 3.31 -1.48
CA ALA A 135 18.74 3.83 -2.65
C ALA A 135 17.29 4.13 -2.28
N GLY A 136 16.82 5.33 -2.62
CA GLY A 136 15.42 5.76 -2.42
C GLY A 136 15.16 6.52 -1.10
N PRO A 137 13.87 6.76 -0.79
CA PRO A 137 13.48 7.54 0.38
C PRO A 137 13.86 6.84 1.70
N PRO A 138 14.00 7.59 2.81
CA PRO A 138 14.24 7.03 4.13
C PRO A 138 13.20 5.96 4.50
N ARG A 139 13.65 4.90 5.18
CA ARG A 139 12.81 3.79 5.61
C ARG A 139 12.50 3.91 7.09
N ARG A 140 11.23 3.74 7.44
CA ARG A 140 10.81 3.63 8.84
C ARG A 140 10.83 2.17 9.27
N TYR A 141 11.56 1.90 10.34
CA TYR A 141 11.66 0.60 10.99
C TYR A 141 10.83 0.60 12.26
N TYR A 142 10.21 -0.54 12.56
CA TYR A 142 9.35 -0.74 13.71
C TYR A 142 9.88 -1.87 14.58
N ARG A 143 9.74 -1.70 15.89
CA ARG A 143 10.04 -2.71 16.90
C ARG A 143 8.91 -2.75 17.90
N ILE A 144 8.54 -3.95 18.35
CA ILE A 144 7.56 -4.11 19.43
C ILE A 144 8.17 -3.66 20.76
N THR A 145 7.39 -2.92 21.56
CA THR A 145 7.79 -2.48 22.91
C THR A 145 7.51 -3.58 23.94
N GLN A 146 7.98 -3.39 25.19
CA GLN A 146 7.63 -4.29 26.28
C GLN A 146 6.11 -4.29 26.55
N THR A 147 5.49 -3.10 26.51
CA THR A 147 4.03 -2.94 26.59
C THR A 147 3.35 -3.68 25.44
N GLY A 148 3.84 -3.53 24.21
CA GLY A 148 3.34 -4.26 23.05
C GLY A 148 3.38 -5.77 23.22
N ARG A 149 4.45 -6.33 23.81
CA ARG A 149 4.55 -7.77 24.10
C ARG A 149 3.53 -8.22 25.15
N ALA A 150 3.33 -7.45 26.21
CA ALA A 150 2.32 -7.75 27.22
C ALA A 150 0.90 -7.71 26.63
N THR A 151 0.59 -6.68 25.84
CA THR A 151 -0.68 -6.54 25.14
C THR A 151 -0.91 -7.68 24.15
N LEU A 152 0.12 -8.10 23.41
CA LEU A 152 0.04 -9.25 22.49
C LEU A 152 -0.41 -10.52 23.22
N GLN A 153 0.12 -10.80 24.42
CA GLN A 153 -0.29 -11.97 25.20
C GLN A 153 -1.78 -11.91 25.58
N GLN A 154 -2.25 -10.74 26.01
CA GLN A 154 -3.66 -10.51 26.35
C GLN A 154 -4.57 -10.68 25.13
N TRP A 155 -4.21 -10.06 24.00
CA TRP A 155 -4.97 -10.16 22.76
C TRP A 155 -4.99 -11.59 22.21
N ALA A 156 -3.86 -12.31 22.28
CA ALA A 156 -3.79 -13.71 21.86
C ALA A 156 -4.65 -14.63 22.75
N ALA A 157 -4.74 -14.35 24.05
CA ALA A 157 -5.65 -15.08 24.95
C ALA A 157 -7.11 -14.78 24.62
N ALA A 158 -7.47 -13.50 24.45
CA ALA A 158 -8.82 -13.09 24.07
C ALA A 158 -9.25 -13.69 22.73
N TRP A 159 -8.38 -13.65 21.72
CA TRP A 159 -8.64 -14.25 20.41
C TRP A 159 -8.93 -15.75 20.49
N ARG A 160 -8.12 -16.51 21.25
CA ARG A 160 -8.35 -17.95 21.43
C ARG A 160 -9.69 -18.22 22.07
N ALA A 161 -10.04 -17.51 23.14
CA ALA A 161 -11.34 -17.65 23.80
C ALA A 161 -12.51 -17.34 22.85
N THR A 162 -12.41 -16.27 22.06
CA THR A 162 -13.44 -15.91 21.06
C THR A 162 -13.56 -16.98 19.98
N ARG A 163 -12.43 -17.43 19.40
CA ARG A 163 -12.41 -18.50 18.40
C ARG A 163 -13.08 -19.76 18.93
N ASP A 164 -12.66 -20.22 20.11
CA ASP A 164 -13.16 -21.46 20.70
C ASP A 164 -14.67 -21.39 20.99
N SER A 165 -15.16 -20.22 21.44
CA SER A 165 -16.59 -19.97 21.63
C SER A 165 -17.38 -19.99 20.33
N VAL A 166 -16.88 -19.35 19.26
CA VAL A 166 -17.54 -19.34 17.95
C VAL A 166 -17.56 -20.75 17.35
N ASP A 167 -16.42 -21.44 17.37
CA ASP A 167 -16.29 -22.81 16.86
C ASP A 167 -17.25 -23.77 17.59
N SER A 168 -17.46 -23.58 18.91
CA SER A 168 -18.43 -24.37 19.68
C SER A 168 -19.87 -24.18 19.21
N VAL A 169 -20.26 -22.95 18.85
CA VAL A 169 -21.61 -22.67 18.33
C VAL A 169 -21.78 -23.25 16.93
N LEU A 170 -20.77 -23.10 16.06
CA LEU A 170 -20.81 -23.59 14.68
C LEU A 170 -20.87 -25.11 14.59
N LYS A 171 -20.21 -25.84 15.49
CA LYS A 171 -20.33 -27.31 15.57
C LYS A 171 -21.79 -27.75 15.73
N GLY A 172 -22.58 -27.04 16.51
CA GLY A 172 -24.00 -27.35 16.72
C GLY A 172 -24.92 -27.05 15.51
N ILE A 173 -24.40 -26.42 14.45
CA ILE A 173 -25.13 -26.17 13.20
C ILE A 173 -24.82 -27.27 12.15
N SER A 174 -23.76 -28.05 12.39
CA SER A 174 -23.22 -29.02 11.44
C SER A 174 -23.77 -30.44 11.64
N GLU A 175 -24.87 -30.60 12.38
CA GLU A 175 -25.64 -31.86 12.57
C GLU A 175 -27.03 -31.73 11.93
#